data_AF-A0A0C1RJT0-F1
#
_entry.id   AF-A0A0C1RJT0-F1
#
_cell.length_a   1.000
_cell.length_b   1.000
_cell.length_c   1.000
_cell.angle_alpha   90.00
_cell.angle_beta   90.00
_cell.angle_gamma   90.00
#
_symmetry.space_group_name_H-M   'P 1'
#
loop_
_entity.id
_entity.type
_entity.pdbx_description
1 polymer ?
#
loop_
_entity_poly.entity_id
_entity_poly.type
_entity_poly.pdbx_seq_one_letter_code
_entity_poly.pdbx_strand_id
1 'polypeptide(L)'
;MEPKHLSSLTLSLASQDVRRVLDKQKEERQILLTQTNILFVANSALLSVLTIARLLSVFSLFSIMEVVLFSVNFTLLVNALLPRQFVISPNPENEQFLETYLVMNPEEYQLQMIVNLVETYNANKQPLNDISLSLFYAAGVTWGLALVALLHVVAVYFMPNLQRL
;
A
#
# COMPACT_ATOMS: atom_id res chain seq x y z
N MET A 1 4.81 -6.56 47.31
CA MET A 1 3.97 -6.07 46.19
C MET A 1 3.09 -7.25 45.80
N GLU A 2 1.81 -7.21 46.19
CA GLU A 2 0.83 -8.27 45.88
C GLU A 2 0.64 -8.37 44.36
N PRO A 3 0.58 -9.57 43.77
CA PRO A 3 0.30 -9.71 42.35
C PRO A 3 -1.11 -9.19 42.09
N LYS A 4 -1.22 -8.11 41.29
CA LYS A 4 -2.51 -7.64 40.76
C LYS A 4 -3.17 -8.84 40.08
N HIS A 5 -4.23 -9.37 40.68
CA HIS A 5 -5.01 -10.45 40.11
C HIS A 5 -5.50 -10.00 38.73
N LEU A 6 -4.87 -10.48 37.67
CA LEU A 6 -5.29 -10.21 36.30
C LEU A 6 -6.69 -10.81 36.16
N SER A 7 -7.67 -9.96 35.88
CA SER A 7 -9.01 -10.45 35.58
C SER A 7 -8.93 -11.19 34.25
N SER A 8 -9.14 -12.51 34.28
CA SER A 8 -9.20 -13.38 33.09
C SER A 8 -10.15 -12.81 32.02
N LEU A 9 -11.24 -12.14 32.45
CA LEU A 9 -12.15 -11.43 31.56
C LEU A 9 -11.45 -10.29 30.82
N THR A 10 -10.69 -9.44 31.51
CA THR A 10 -9.95 -8.32 30.89
C THR A 10 -8.89 -8.83 29.92
N LEU A 11 -8.20 -9.92 30.25
CA LEU A 11 -7.19 -10.53 29.38
C LEU A 11 -7.81 -11.08 28.09
N SER A 12 -8.95 -11.77 28.21
CA SER A 12 -9.73 -12.27 27.08
C SER A 12 -10.19 -11.14 26.16
N LEU A 13 -10.75 -10.06 26.73
CA LEU A 13 -11.18 -8.88 25.98
C LEU A 13 -10.00 -8.23 25.25
N ALA A 14 -8.87 -8.03 25.92
CA ALA A 14 -7.67 -7.46 25.31
C ALA A 14 -7.13 -8.33 24.16
N SER A 15 -7.08 -9.65 24.34
CA SER A 15 -6.70 -10.58 23.26
C SER A 15 -7.65 -10.48 22.07
N GLN A 16 -8.96 -10.38 22.32
CA GLN A 16 -9.96 -10.23 21.26
C GLN A 16 -9.79 -8.92 20.49
N ASP A 17 -9.57 -7.80 21.20
CA ASP A 17 -9.39 -6.49 20.59
C ASP A 17 -8.12 -6.43 19.73
N VAL A 18 -7.00 -6.99 20.21
CA VAL A 18 -5.75 -7.04 19.44
C VAL A 18 -5.90 -7.88 18.18
N ARG A 19 -6.57 -9.04 18.25
CA ARG A 19 -6.88 -9.86 17.07
C ARG A 19 -7.74 -9.09 16.06
N ARG A 20 -8.76 -8.37 16.54
CA ARG A 20 -9.63 -7.54 15.70
C ARG A 20 -8.84 -6.46 14.97
N VAL A 21 -7.89 -5.81 15.64
CA VAL A 21 -7.04 -4.78 15.03
C VAL A 21 -6.13 -5.40 13.96
N LEU A 22 -5.55 -6.57 14.20
CA LEU A 22 -4.77 -7.29 13.18
C LEU A 22 -5.61 -7.72 11.98
N ASP A 23 -6.84 -8.17 12.20
CA ASP A 23 -7.77 -8.48 11.11
C ASP A 23 -8.07 -7.23 10.28
N LYS A 24 -8.27 -6.07 10.92
CA LYS A 24 -8.40 -4.79 10.22
C LYS A 24 -7.15 -4.39 9.45
N GLN A 25 -5.97 -4.61 10.01
CA GLN A 25 -4.70 -4.37 9.32
C GLN A 25 -4.56 -5.27 8.07
N LYS A 26 -5.01 -6.53 8.14
CA LYS A 26 -5.03 -7.47 7.01
C LYS A 26 -6.03 -7.05 5.93
N GLU A 27 -7.23 -6.61 6.33
CA GLU A 27 -8.22 -6.05 5.41
C GLU A 27 -7.66 -4.80 4.70
N GLU A 28 -7.05 -3.87 5.44
CA GLU A 28 -6.42 -2.67 4.89
C GLU A 28 -5.34 -3.03 3.86
N ARG A 29 -4.50 -4.02 4.16
CA ARG A 29 -3.52 -4.54 3.19
C ARG A 29 -4.18 -5.00 1.89
N GLN A 30 -5.28 -5.74 1.96
CA GLN A 30 -6.00 -6.21 0.77
C GLN A 30 -6.60 -5.05 -0.03
N ILE A 31 -7.12 -4.04 0.66
CA ILE A 31 -7.63 -2.80 0.03
C ILE A 31 -6.50 -2.10 -0.72
N LEU A 32 -5.33 -1.90 -0.08
CA LEU A 32 -4.18 -1.26 -0.69
C LEU A 32 -3.68 -2.01 -1.94
N LEU A 33 -3.60 -3.35 -1.87
CA LEU A 33 -3.26 -4.18 -3.05
C LEU A 33 -4.28 -4.01 -4.18
N THR A 34 -5.57 -3.97 -3.84
CA THR A 34 -6.64 -3.74 -4.82
C THR A 34 -6.52 -2.36 -5.47
N GLN A 35 -6.31 -1.31 -4.68
CA GLN A 35 -6.09 0.05 -5.18
C GLN A 35 -4.85 0.13 -6.08
N THR A 36 -3.77 -0.57 -5.72
CA THR A 36 -2.55 -0.67 -6.54
C THR A 36 -2.85 -1.26 -7.90
N ASN A 37 -3.58 -2.38 -7.95
CA ASN A 37 -3.97 -3.03 -9.20
C ASN A 37 -4.82 -2.09 -10.08
N ILE A 38 -5.79 -1.38 -9.48
CA ILE A 38 -6.63 -0.42 -10.20
C ILE A 38 -5.78 0.70 -10.79
N LEU A 39 -4.89 1.31 -10.00
CA LEU A 39 -4.01 2.38 -10.46
C LEU A 39 -3.05 1.90 -11.56
N PHE A 40 -2.55 0.66 -11.47
CA PHE A 40 -1.70 0.08 -12.51
C PHE A 40 -2.44 -0.07 -13.85
N VAL A 41 -3.69 -0.54 -13.81
CA VAL A 41 -4.56 -0.63 -14.99
C VAL A 41 -4.86 0.76 -15.55
N ALA A 42 -5.22 1.73 -14.69
CA ALA A 42 -5.49 3.11 -15.10
C ALA A 42 -4.26 3.77 -15.75
N ASN A 43 -3.07 3.57 -15.18
CA ASN A 43 -1.83 4.09 -15.74
C ASN A 43 -1.51 3.47 -17.11
N SER A 44 -1.75 2.18 -17.28
CA SER A 44 -1.58 1.49 -18.57
C SER A 44 -2.57 1.98 -19.63
N ALA A 45 -3.82 2.27 -19.23
CA ALA A 45 -4.82 2.85 -20.11
C ALA A 45 -4.44 4.28 -20.55
N LEU A 46 -3.97 5.12 -19.62
CA LEU A 46 -3.49 6.47 -19.94
C LEU A 46 -2.32 6.45 -20.92
N LEU A 47 -1.34 5.56 -20.72
CA LEU A 47 -0.23 5.39 -21.67
C LEU A 47 -0.75 5.03 -23.07
N SER A 48 -1.73 4.13 -23.14
CA SER A 48 -2.32 3.69 -24.41
C SER A 48 -3.01 4.86 -25.12
N VAL A 49 -3.78 5.68 -24.39
CA VAL A 49 -4.43 6.89 -24.93
C VAL A 49 -3.39 7.88 -25.46
N LEU A 50 -2.35 8.18 -24.67
CA LEU A 50 -1.27 9.09 -25.07
C LEU A 50 -0.53 8.61 -26.33
N THR A 51 -0.32 7.30 -26.42
CA THR A 51 0.34 6.66 -27.57
C THR A 51 -0.55 6.69 -28.82
N ILE A 52 -1.82 6.31 -28.71
CA ILE A 52 -2.78 6.29 -29.83
C ILE A 52 -3.02 7.71 -30.35
N ALA A 53 -3.17 8.68 -29.46
CA ALA A 53 -3.34 10.08 -29.81
C ALA A 53 -2.05 10.72 -30.40
N ARG A 54 -0.95 9.96 -30.47
CA ARG A 54 0.39 10.41 -30.92
C ARG A 54 0.92 11.63 -30.16
N LEU A 55 0.40 11.88 -28.95
CA LEU A 55 0.80 13.03 -28.12
C LEU A 55 2.27 12.90 -27.68
N LEU A 56 2.72 11.68 -27.43
CA LEU A 56 4.13 11.39 -27.11
C LEU A 56 5.08 11.54 -28.30
N SER A 57 4.58 11.45 -29.54
CA SER A 57 5.40 11.39 -30.76
C SER A 57 5.78 12.78 -31.27
N VAL A 58 4.95 13.79 -30.98
CA VAL A 58 5.25 15.19 -31.30
C VAL A 58 6.02 15.78 -30.13
N PHE A 59 7.23 16.30 -30.37
CA PHE A 59 8.07 16.83 -29.30
C PHE A 59 7.53 18.20 -28.84
N SER A 60 6.89 18.25 -27.68
CA SER A 60 6.36 19.48 -27.09
C SER A 60 6.62 19.53 -25.59
N LEU A 61 6.44 20.70 -24.96
CA LEU A 61 6.51 20.83 -23.50
C LEU A 61 5.51 19.91 -22.79
N PHE A 62 4.32 19.69 -23.38
CA PHE A 62 3.34 18.74 -22.87
C PHE A 62 3.88 17.31 -22.92
N SER A 63 4.50 16.91 -24.02
CA SER A 63 5.06 15.56 -24.19
C SER A 63 6.19 15.28 -23.19
N ILE A 64 7.05 16.27 -22.92
CA ILE A 64 8.08 16.17 -21.87
C ILE A 64 7.42 15.96 -20.50
N MET A 65 6.42 16.78 -20.15
CA MET A 65 5.70 16.63 -18.89
C MET A 65 4.99 15.28 -18.78
N GLU A 66 4.35 14.81 -19.83
CA GLU A 66 3.67 13.51 -19.89
C GLU A 66 4.64 12.36 -19.66
N VAL A 67 5.81 12.36 -20.32
CA VAL A 67 6.84 11.33 -20.13
C VAL A 67 7.40 11.34 -18.71
N VAL A 68 7.68 12.53 -18.15
CA VAL A 68 8.21 12.66 -16.79
C VAL A 68 7.16 12.20 -15.77
N LEU A 69 5.92 12.70 -15.85
CA LEU A 69 4.83 12.33 -14.96
C LEU A 69 4.52 10.83 -15.05
N PHE A 70 4.50 10.28 -16.27
CA PHE A 70 4.32 8.84 -16.47
C PHE A 70 5.44 8.03 -15.82
N SER A 71 6.70 8.46 -15.97
CA SER A 71 7.86 7.77 -15.37
C SER A 71 7.83 7.81 -13.85
N VAL A 72 7.46 8.96 -13.27
CA VAL A 72 7.26 9.10 -11.82
C VAL A 72 6.14 8.19 -11.35
N ASN A 73 4.98 8.19 -12.04
CA ASN A 73 3.85 7.35 -11.69
C ASN A 73 4.19 5.87 -11.73
N PHE A 74 4.86 5.42 -12.81
CA PHE A 74 5.31 4.05 -12.95
C PHE A 74 6.24 3.63 -11.81
N THR A 75 7.20 4.50 -11.44
CA THR A 75 8.12 4.24 -10.33
C THR A 75 7.39 4.10 -9.00
N LEU A 76 6.42 4.97 -8.71
CA LEU A 76 5.61 4.91 -7.48
C LEU A 76 4.76 3.63 -7.42
N LEU A 77 4.17 3.21 -8.54
CA LEU A 77 3.37 1.99 -8.60
C LEU A 77 4.24 0.73 -8.45
N VAL A 78 5.40 0.68 -9.10
CA VAL A 78 6.36 -0.42 -8.90
C VAL A 78 6.80 -0.49 -7.44
N ASN A 79 7.10 0.65 -6.81
CA ASN A 79 7.47 0.69 -5.38
C ASN A 79 6.32 0.24 -4.46
N ALA A 80 5.06 0.54 -4.81
CA ALA A 80 3.90 0.04 -4.08
C ALA A 80 3.78 -1.49 -4.19
N LEU A 81 4.10 -2.06 -5.36
CA LEU A 81 4.02 -3.50 -5.66
C LEU A 81 5.20 -4.33 -5.18
N LEU A 82 6.34 -3.72 -4.83
CA LEU A 82 7.51 -4.46 -4.38
C LEU A 82 7.16 -5.37 -3.19
N PRO A 83 7.56 -6.65 -3.23
CA PRO A 83 7.25 -7.58 -2.16
C PRO A 83 7.93 -7.11 -0.87
N ARG A 84 7.13 -6.81 0.15
CA ARG A 84 7.60 -6.47 1.50
C ARG A 84 7.39 -7.66 2.43
N GLN A 85 8.32 -7.85 3.36
CA GLN A 85 8.20 -8.89 4.38
C GLN A 85 7.17 -8.45 5.43
N PHE A 86 6.17 -9.29 5.68
CA PHE A 86 5.18 -9.10 6.74
C PHE A 86 5.43 -10.15 7.81
N VAL A 87 5.45 -9.71 9.06
CA VAL A 87 5.57 -10.59 10.22
C VAL A 87 4.21 -11.22 10.49
N ILE A 88 4.20 -12.51 10.83
CA ILE A 88 3.00 -13.26 11.18
C ILE A 88 3.24 -13.89 12.56
N SER A 89 2.27 -13.73 13.45
CA SER A 89 2.25 -14.36 14.77
C SER A 89 0.87 -14.98 15.02
N PRO A 90 0.79 -16.19 15.62
CA PRO A 90 1.92 -17.04 15.97
C PRO A 90 2.62 -17.60 14.72
N ASN A 91 3.94 -17.77 14.76
CA ASN A 91 4.70 -18.38 13.68
C ASN A 91 4.87 -19.88 13.96
N PRO A 92 4.06 -20.76 13.33
CA PRO A 92 4.12 -22.20 13.59
C PRO A 92 5.40 -22.86 13.04
N GLU A 93 6.14 -22.18 12.18
CA GLU A 93 7.41 -22.70 11.62
C GLU A 93 8.59 -22.53 12.60
N ASN A 94 8.40 -21.80 13.69
CA ASN A 94 9.42 -21.63 14.71
C ASN A 94 9.31 -22.73 15.78
N GLU A 95 10.23 -23.70 15.78
CA GLU A 95 10.24 -24.79 16.77
C GLU A 95 10.34 -24.26 18.22
N GLN A 96 11.08 -23.17 18.45
CA GLN A 96 11.17 -22.52 19.77
C GLN A 96 9.84 -21.92 20.22
N PHE A 97 8.97 -21.54 19.28
CA PHE A 97 7.61 -21.09 19.61
C PHE A 97 6.85 -22.26 20.24
N LEU A 98 6.79 -23.42 19.60
CA LEU A 98 6.04 -24.56 20.13
C LEU A 98 6.57 -24.99 21.53
N GLU A 99 7.88 -25.04 21.71
CA GLU A 99 8.49 -25.39 22.99
C GLU A 99 8.21 -24.36 24.10
N THR A 100 8.18 -23.08 23.77
CA THR A 100 7.97 -22.00 24.74
C THR A 100 6.49 -21.86 25.12
N TYR A 101 5.57 -21.95 24.16
CA TYR A 101 4.15 -21.68 24.39
C TYR A 101 3.35 -22.89 24.91
N LEU A 102 3.76 -24.12 24.59
CA LEU A 102 3.04 -25.33 25.05
C LEU A 102 3.24 -25.61 26.55
N VAL A 103 4.29 -25.06 27.17
CA VAL A 103 4.62 -25.27 28.58
C VAL A 103 4.03 -24.18 29.49
N MET A 104 3.57 -23.07 28.92
CA MET A 104 3.00 -21.94 29.67
C MET A 104 1.61 -22.26 30.25
N ASN A 105 1.29 -21.62 31.38
CA ASN A 105 -0.07 -21.61 31.86
C ASN A 105 -0.97 -20.77 30.92
N PRO A 106 -2.30 -20.98 30.90
CA PRO A 106 -3.19 -20.29 29.96
C PRO A 106 -3.20 -18.76 30.06
N GLU A 107 -3.00 -18.18 31.25
CA GLU A 107 -3.01 -16.73 31.45
C GLU A 107 -1.71 -16.09 30.93
N GLU A 108 -0.57 -16.71 31.22
CA GLU A 108 0.75 -16.32 30.75
C GLU A 108 0.86 -16.47 29.24
N TYR A 109 0.33 -17.56 28.68
CA TYR A 109 0.20 -17.76 27.24
C TYR A 109 -0.58 -16.62 26.58
N GLN A 110 -1.75 -16.27 27.13
CA GLN A 110 -2.58 -15.18 26.57
C GLN A 110 -1.88 -13.83 26.64
N LEU A 111 -1.20 -13.54 27.76
CA LEU A 111 -0.46 -12.30 27.92
C LEU A 111 0.69 -12.19 26.93
N GLN A 112 1.51 -13.24 26.82
CA GLN A 112 2.63 -13.28 25.88
C GLN A 112 2.14 -13.21 24.43
N MET A 113 1.03 -13.87 24.11
CA MET A 113 0.42 -13.80 22.78
C MET A 113 -0.02 -12.38 22.44
N ILE A 114 -0.65 -11.67 23.38
CA ILE A 114 -1.01 -10.25 23.19
C ILE A 114 0.23 -9.42 22.85
N VAL A 115 1.32 -9.59 23.59
CA VAL A 115 2.59 -8.89 23.33
C VAL A 115 3.10 -9.18 21.92
N ASN A 116 3.17 -10.45 21.51
CA ASN A 116 3.64 -10.80 20.17
C ASN A 116 2.74 -10.25 19.06
N LEU A 117 1.43 -10.24 19.27
CA LEU A 117 0.48 -9.71 18.29
C LEU A 117 0.61 -8.19 18.16
N VAL A 118 0.87 -7.48 19.25
CA VAL A 118 1.17 -6.04 19.24
C VAL A 118 2.50 -5.76 18.53
N GLU A 119 3.53 -6.56 18.79
CA GLU A 119 4.81 -6.46 18.08
C GLU A 119 4.65 -6.72 16.58
N THR A 120 3.87 -7.73 16.21
CA THR A 120 3.52 -8.04 14.82
C THR A 120 2.80 -6.87 14.16
N TYR A 121 1.83 -6.27 14.85
CA TYR A 121 1.12 -5.09 14.34
C TYR A 121 2.09 -3.92 14.08
N ASN A 122 2.98 -3.64 15.03
CA ASN A 122 3.96 -2.56 14.92
C ASN A 122 4.96 -2.80 13.79
N ALA A 123 5.46 -4.03 13.62
CA ALA A 123 6.36 -4.40 12.54
C ALA A 123 5.68 -4.25 11.16
N ASN A 124 4.39 -4.61 11.06
CA ASN A 124 3.64 -4.54 9.81
C ASN A 124 3.12 -3.13 9.47
N LYS A 125 3.09 -2.22 10.44
CA LYS A 125 2.58 -0.86 10.26
C LYS A 125 3.39 -0.06 9.22
N GLN A 126 4.72 -0.14 9.30
CA GLN A 126 5.60 0.64 8.42
C GLN A 126 5.45 0.20 6.94
N PRO A 127 5.55 -1.10 6.59
CA PRO A 127 5.29 -1.56 5.23
C PRO A 127 3.94 -1.11 4.64
N LEU A 128 2.87 -1.13 5.44
CA LEU A 128 1.54 -0.69 4.99
C LEU A 128 1.49 0.82 4.74
N ASN A 129 2.08 1.60 5.64
CA ASN A 129 2.16 3.04 5.47
C ASN A 129 2.95 3.42 4.22
N ASP A 130 4.05 2.71 3.94
CA ASP A 130 4.85 2.94 2.73
C ASP A 130 4.06 2.64 1.46
N ILE A 131 3.28 1.56 1.43
CA ILE A 131 2.37 1.24 0.31
C ILE A 131 1.33 2.35 0.15
N SER A 132 0.65 2.72 1.24
CA SER A 132 -0.40 3.74 1.25
C SER A 132 0.11 5.09 0.75
N LEU A 133 1.28 5.52 1.22
CA LEU A 133 1.92 6.76 0.79
C LEU A 133 2.28 6.72 -0.70
N SER A 134 2.86 5.61 -1.18
CA SER A 134 3.19 5.44 -2.59
C SER A 134 1.95 5.51 -3.47
N LEU A 135 0.85 4.91 -3.04
CA LEU A 135 -0.45 4.95 -3.75
C LEU A 135 -1.07 6.33 -3.74
N PHE A 136 -0.99 7.06 -2.62
CA PHE A 136 -1.50 8.43 -2.53
C PHE A 136 -0.80 9.33 -3.55
N TYR A 137 0.53 9.27 -3.61
CA TYR A 137 1.29 10.04 -4.61
C TYR A 137 1.01 9.54 -6.04
N ALA A 138 0.93 8.22 -6.27
CA ALA A 138 0.63 7.67 -7.59
C ALA A 138 -0.75 8.13 -8.09
N ALA A 139 -1.77 8.17 -7.22
CA ALA A 139 -3.09 8.69 -7.57
C ALA A 139 -3.02 10.18 -7.95
N GLY A 140 -2.29 11.00 -7.19
CA GLY A 140 -2.08 12.41 -7.49
C GLY A 140 -1.37 12.63 -8.83
N VAL A 141 -0.31 11.87 -9.10
CA VAL A 141 0.44 11.95 -10.36
C VAL A 141 -0.41 11.44 -11.53
N THR A 142 -1.20 10.38 -11.35
CA THR A 142 -2.15 9.86 -12.35
C THR A 142 -3.16 10.94 -12.75
N TRP A 143 -3.74 11.64 -11.77
CA TRP A 143 -4.66 12.73 -12.03
C TRP A 143 -3.97 13.90 -12.76
N GLY A 144 -2.77 14.28 -12.33
CA GLY A 144 -1.97 15.32 -12.99
C GLY A 144 -1.65 14.95 -14.44
N LEU A 145 -1.28 13.70 -14.71
CA LEU A 145 -1.04 13.20 -16.06
C LEU A 145 -2.28 13.29 -16.93
N ALA A 146 -3.45 12.89 -16.41
CA ALA A 146 -4.71 13.00 -17.13
C ALA A 146 -5.08 14.45 -17.46
N LEU A 147 -4.84 15.39 -16.53
CA LEU A 147 -5.06 16.81 -16.75
C LEU A 147 -4.14 17.37 -17.84
N VAL A 148 -2.85 17.04 -17.79
CA VAL A 148 -1.87 17.45 -18.80
C VAL A 148 -2.25 16.90 -20.18
N ALA A 149 -2.61 15.62 -20.26
CA ALA A 149 -3.06 15.00 -21.50
C ALA A 149 -4.29 15.69 -22.11
N LEU A 150 -5.27 16.04 -21.28
CA LEU A 150 -6.47 16.75 -21.71
C LEU A 150 -6.12 18.14 -22.23
N LEU A 151 -5.29 18.89 -21.51
CA LEU A 151 -4.80 20.21 -21.96
C LEU A 151 -4.01 20.11 -23.26
N HIS A 152 -3.20 19.06 -23.42
CA HIS A 152 -2.43 18.81 -24.63
C HIS A 152 -3.35 18.58 -25.84
N VAL A 153 -4.41 17.78 -25.69
CA VAL A 153 -5.43 17.57 -26.73
C VAL A 153 -6.16 18.87 -27.09
N VAL A 154 -6.56 19.66 -26.10
CA VAL A 154 -7.21 20.96 -26.32
C VAL A 154 -6.28 21.92 -27.06
N ALA A 155 -5.01 22.00 -26.65
CA ALA A 155 -4.03 22.85 -27.30
C ALA A 155 -3.82 22.47 -28.78
N VAL A 156 -3.69 21.17 -29.06
CA VAL A 156 -3.58 20.65 -30.43
C VAL A 156 -4.82 21.00 -31.26
N TYR A 157 -6.02 20.87 -30.69
CA TYR A 157 -7.27 21.14 -31.40
C TYR A 157 -7.44 22.62 -31.75
N PHE A 158 -7.15 23.54 -30.83
CA PHE A 158 -7.36 24.97 -31.03
C PHE A 158 -6.17 25.70 -31.68
N MET A 159 -4.95 25.14 -31.59
CA MET A 159 -3.74 25.72 -32.15
C MET A 159 -2.96 24.67 -32.96
N PRO A 160 -3.49 24.22 -34.11
CA PRO A 160 -2.86 23.16 -34.91
C PRO A 160 -1.46 23.53 -35.44
N ASN A 161 -1.10 24.82 -35.44
CA ASN A 161 0.24 25.28 -35.82
C ASN A 161 1.34 24.91 -34.81
N LEU A 162 1.00 24.55 -33.56
CA LEU A 162 1.96 24.06 -32.55
C LEU A 162 2.48 22.64 -32.87
N GLN A 163 1.83 21.87 -33.74
CA GLN A 163 2.30 20.55 -34.17
C GLN A 163 3.33 20.60 -35.31
N ARG A 164 3.59 21.77 -35.91
CA ARG A 164 4.47 21.95 -37.09
C ARG A 164 5.83 22.60 -36.77
N LEU A 165 6.05 23.00 -35.52
CA LEU A 165 7.33 23.49 -34.98
C LEU A 165 8.06 22.33 -34.30
#